data_AF-A0A1G0KWV7-F1
#
_entry.id   AF-A0A1G0KWV7-F1
#
_cell.length_a   1.000
_cell.length_b   1.000
_cell.length_c   1.000
_cell.angle_alpha   90.00
_cell.angle_beta   90.00
_cell.angle_gamma   90.00
#
_symmetry.space_group_name_H-M   'P 1'
#
loop_
_entity.id
_entity.type
_entity.pdbx_description
1 polymer ?
#
loop_
_entity_poly.entity_id
_entity_poly.type
_entity_poly.pdbx_seq_one_letter_code
_entity_poly.pdbx_strand_id
1 'polypeptide(L)' 'MSIRAFVFCDLCNPMAIRHVEERRRSRWDDPSMGRRISDGRAWFDGSEDDARQAGWQAEGERHICPHCQRKGMKKDLV' A
#
# COMPACT_ATOMS: atom_id res chain seq x y z
N MET A 1 -21.37 7.32 -10.42
CA MET A 1 -20.19 6.55 -10.86
C MET A 1 -19.11 6.74 -9.81
N SER A 2 -18.69 5.67 -9.13
CA SER A 2 -17.60 5.75 -8.15
C SER A 2 -16.28 5.52 -8.87
N ILE A 3 -15.43 6.55 -8.95
CA ILE A 3 -14.04 6.39 -9.38
C ILE A 3 -13.34 5.63 -8.26
N ARG A 4 -12.94 4.38 -8.53
CA ARG A 4 -12.09 3.63 -7.60
C ARG A 4 -10.70 4.26 -7.61
N ALA A 5 -10.33 4.88 -6.49
CA ALA A 5 -9.00 5.40 -6.25
C ALA A 5 -8.10 4.30 -5.70
N PHE A 6 -6.80 4.39 -6.02
CA PHE A 6 -5.79 3.47 -5.50
C PHE A 6 -4.60 4.27 -4.99
N VAL A 7 -4.09 3.87 -3.84
CA VAL A 7 -2.88 4.45 -3.24
C VAL A 7 -1.77 3.41 -3.29
N PHE A 8 -0.59 3.79 -3.78
CA PHE A 8 0.55 2.88 -3.95
C PHE A 8 1.70 3.29 -3.04
N CYS A 9 2.46 2.32 -2.52
CA CYS A 9 3.61 2.64 -1.69
C CYS A 9 4.79 3.07 -2.55
N ASP A 10 5.29 4.30 -2.41
CA ASP A 10 6.43 4.80 -3.18
C ASP A 10 7.77 4.14 -2.86
N LEU A 11 7.84 3.40 -1.75
CA LEU A 11 9.05 2.70 -1.32
C LEU A 11 9.10 1.27 -1.85
N CYS A 12 8.10 0.45 -1.53
CA CYS A 12 8.07 -0.94 -1.97
C CYS A 12 7.36 -1.15 -3.31
N ASN A 13 6.56 -0.19 -3.79
CA ASN A 13 5.85 -0.28 -5.06
C ASN A 13 5.94 1.00 -5.92
N PRO A 14 7.16 1.50 -6.21
CA PRO A 14 7.35 2.74 -6.99
C PRO A 14 6.83 2.66 -8.43
N MET A 15 6.62 1.45 -8.95
CA MET A 15 6.09 1.23 -10.30
C MET A 15 4.55 1.19 -10.33
N ALA A 16 3.87 1.45 -9.20
CA ALA A 16 2.41 1.38 -9.07
C ALA A 16 1.79 0.08 -9.62
N ILE A 17 2.47 -1.06 -9.41
CA ILE A 17 2.01 -2.34 -9.94
C ILE A 17 0.83 -2.82 -9.09
N ARG A 18 -0.31 -3.02 -9.77
CA ARG A 18 -1.51 -3.63 -9.21
C ARG A 18 -1.70 -5.04 -9.78
N HIS A 19 -1.05 -6.03 -9.19
CA HIS A 19 -1.37 -7.42 -9.48
C HIS A 19 -2.36 -7.93 -8.44
N VAL A 20 -3.58 -8.26 -8.87
CA VAL A 20 -4.54 -8.98 -8.03
C VAL A 20 -4.05 -10.42 -7.97
N GLU A 21 -3.23 -10.74 -6.98
CA GLU A 21 -2.94 -12.15 -6.70
C GLU A 21 -4.26 -12.85 -6.37
N GLU A 22 -4.47 -14.00 -7.02
CA GLU A 22 -5.59 -14.89 -6.75
C GLU A 22 -5.50 -15.34 -5.29
N ARG A 23 -6.16 -14.59 -4.41
CA ARG A 23 -6.25 -14.91 -2.98
C ARG A 23 -7.05 -16.20 -2.90
N ARG A 24 -6.37 -17.35 -2.78
CA ARG A 24 -6.99 -18.56 -2.23
C ARG A 24 -7.35 -18.26 -0.77
N ARG A 25 -8.50 -17.60 -0.57
CA ARG A 25 -9.18 -17.33 0.70
C ARG A 25 -8.24 -16.85 1.81
N SER A 26 -7.74 -15.61 1.71
CA SER A 26 -7.26 -14.89 2.89
C SER A 26 -8.45 -14.72 3.84
N ARG A 27 -8.34 -15.23 5.06
CA ARG A 27 -9.36 -15.07 6.10
C ARG A 27 -9.68 -13.58 6.26
N TRP A 28 -10.93 -13.26 6.55
CA TRP A 28 -11.48 -11.90 6.67
C TRP A 28 -10.76 -11.00 7.71
N ASP A 29 -9.83 -11.58 8.47
CA ASP A 29 -9.12 -11.01 9.62
C ASP A 29 -7.60 -10.94 9.39
N ASP A 30 -7.13 -10.90 8.13
CA ASP A 30 -5.70 -10.71 7.85
C ASP A 30 -5.35 -9.20 7.81
N PRO A 31 -4.57 -8.69 8.79
CA PRO A 31 -4.11 -7.30 8.81
C PRO A 31 -3.15 -6.96 7.65
N SER A 32 -2.80 -7.93 6.79
CA SER A 32 -2.05 -7.69 5.56
C SER A 32 -2.89 -7.19 4.38
N MET A 33 -4.15 -6.76 4.61
CA MET A 33 -5.01 -6.15 3.58
C MET A 33 -4.27 -5.01 2.84
N GLY A 34 -3.72 -5.32 1.67
CA GLY A 34 -3.00 -4.39 0.81
C GLY A 34 -1.53 -4.74 0.50
N ARG A 35 -0.97 -5.82 1.06
CA ARG A 35 0.39 -6.28 0.74
C ARG A 35 0.34 -7.54 -0.12
N ARG A 36 1.01 -7.51 -1.27
CA ARG A 36 1.34 -8.72 -2.04
C ARG A 36 2.30 -9.57 -1.23
N ILE A 37 1.94 -10.83 -0.99
CA ILE A 37 2.85 -11.82 -0.41
C ILE A 37 3.94 -12.17 -1.43
N SER A 38 3.56 -12.13 -2.71
CA SER A 38 4.37 -12.27 -3.94
C SER A 38 5.77 -11.68 -3.87
N ASP A 39 5.77 -10.37 -3.72
CA ASP A 39 6.92 -9.50 -3.95
C ASP A 39 7.00 -8.37 -2.89
N GLY A 40 6.15 -8.41 -1.87
CA GLY A 40 6.15 -7.43 -0.78
C GLY A 40 5.69 -6.03 -1.19
N ARG A 41 5.12 -5.85 -2.40
CA ARG A 41 4.58 -4.56 -2.86
C ARG A 41 3.25 -4.26 -2.17
N ALA A 42 3.04 -2.99 -1.82
CA ALA A 42 1.84 -2.56 -1.13
C ALA A 42 1.01 -1.58 -1.97
N TRP A 43 -0.31 -1.73 -1.90
CA TRP A 43 -1.31 -0.81 -2.46
C TRP A 43 -2.60 -0.85 -1.61
N PHE A 44 -3.38 0.20 -1.65
CA PHE A 44 -4.65 0.34 -0.94
C PHE A 44 -5.78 0.67 -1.93
N ASP A 45 -6.95 0.06 -1.74
CA ASP A 45 -8.16 0.30 -2.52
C ASP A 45 -9.04 1.30 -1.77
N GLY A 46 -9.09 2.55 -2.25
CA GLY A 46 -9.78 3.63 -1.57
C GLY A 46 -9.12 4.99 -1.79
N SER A 47 -9.71 6.02 -1.19
CA SER A 47 -9.17 7.38 -1.25
C SER A 47 -7.89 7.53 -0.42
N GLU A 48 -7.19 8.65 -0.58
CA GLU A 48 -6.06 8.98 0.29
C GLU A 48 -6.50 9.09 1.75
N ASP A 49 -7.67 9.68 2.02
CA ASP A 49 -8.22 9.78 3.38
C ASP A 49 -8.46 8.40 4.01
N ASP A 50 -9.02 7.46 3.25
CA ASP A 50 -9.19 6.07 3.70
C ASP A 50 -7.84 5.40 3.99
N ALA A 51 -6.85 5.62 3.10
CA ALA A 51 -5.51 5.08 3.29
C ALA A 51 -4.84 5.64 4.55
N ARG A 52 -5.01 6.95 4.84
CA ARG A 52 -4.51 7.59 6.06
C ARG A 52 -5.15 7.01 7.31
N GLN A 53 -6.47 6.77 7.29
CA GLN A 53 -7.18 6.08 8.38
C GLN A 53 -6.69 4.64 8.56
N ALA A 54 -6.31 3.97 7.47
CA ALA A 54 -5.68 2.65 7.50
C ALA A 54 -4.19 2.66 7.90
N GLY A 55 -3.65 3.81 8.32
CA GLY A 55 -2.29 3.96 8.83
C GLY A 55 -1.22 4.20 7.76
N TRP A 56 -1.60 4.51 6.52
CA TRP A 56 -0.66 4.99 5.53
C TRP A 56 -0.23 6.42 5.85
N GLN A 57 1.03 6.73 5.56
CA GLN A 57 1.58 8.06 5.73
C GLN A 57 1.67 8.73 4.37
N ALA A 58 1.15 9.95 4.26
CA ALA A 58 1.34 10.81 3.10
C ALA A 58 2.41 11.86 3.45
N GLU A 59 3.54 11.83 2.73
CA GLU A 59 4.60 12.83 2.79
C GLU A 59 4.64 13.62 1.47
N GLY A 60 3.87 14.71 1.40
CA GLY A 60 3.66 15.43 0.15
C GLY A 60 2.91 14.57 -0.86
N GLU A 61 3.50 14.36 -2.04
CA GLU A 61 2.94 13.47 -3.08
C GLU A 61 3.28 11.98 -2.87
N ARG A 62 4.02 11.64 -1.81
CA ARG A 62 4.45 10.26 -1.55
C ARG A 62 3.53 9.58 -0.56
N HIS A 63 3.17 8.34 -0.83
CA HIS A 63 2.42 7.48 0.06
C HIS A 63 3.29 6.32 0.54
N ILE A 64 3.35 6.13 1.86
CA ILE A 64 4.18 5.12 2.50
C ILE A 64 3.29 4.17 3.30
N CYS A 65 3.35 2.89 2.95
CA CYS A 65 2.56 1.86 3.65
C CYS A 65 3.04 1.66 5.10
N PRO A 66 2.17 1.22 6.02
CA PRO A 66 2.51 1.00 7.44
C PRO A 66 3.73 0.10 7.65
N HIS A 67 3.95 -0.85 6.76
CA HIS A 67 5.09 -1.75 6.85
C HIS A 67 6.42 -1.05 6.54
N CYS A 68 6.47 -0.19 5.52
CA CYS A 68 7.69 0.55 5.19
C CYS A 68 8.00 1.62 6.26
N GLN A 69 6.95 2.20 6.86
CA GLN A 69 7.10 3.07 8.03
C GLN A 69 7.74 2.31 9.21
N ARG A 70 7.22 1.14 9.58
CA ARG A 70 7.78 0.32 10.66
C ARG A 70 9.22 -0.12 10.42
N LYS A 71 9.60 -0.35 9.16
CA LYS A 71 10.98 -0.70 8.80
C LYS A 71 11.93 0.50 8.81
N GLY A 72 11.43 1.73 9.00
CA GLY A 72 12.24 2.95 8.87
C GLY A 72 12.87 3.09 7.49
N MET A 73 12.26 2.49 6.46
CA MET A 73 12.76 2.60 5.10
C MET A 73 12.62 4.05 4.66
N LYS A 74 13.73 4.79 4.67
CA LYS A 74 13.82 6.08 3.99
C LYS A 74 14.43 5.79 2.63
N LYS A 75 13.82 6.30 1.55
CA LYS A 75 14.53 6.35 0.26
C LYS A 75 15.67 7.33 0.48
N ASP A 76 16.88 6.81 0.68
CA ASP A 76 18.09 7.62 0.60
C ASP A 76 18.15 8.15 -0.84
N LEU A 77 17.68 9.40 -1.00
CA LEU A 77 17.85 10.16 -2.24
C LEU A 77 19.33 10.53 -2.31
N VAL A 78 20.09 9.69 -3.01
CA VAL A 78 21.41 10.05 -3.56
C VAL A 78 21.21 10.42 -5.03
#